data_AF-A0A5C1WA15-F1
#
_entry.id   AF-A0A5C1WA15-F1
#
_cell.length_a   1.000
_cell.length_b   1.000
_cell.length_c   1.000
_cell.angle_alpha   90.00
_cell.angle_beta   90.00
_cell.angle_gamma   90.00
#
_symmetry.space_group_name_H-M   'P 1'
#
loop_
_entity.id
_entity.type
_entity.pdbx_description
1 polymer ?
#
loop_
_entity_poly.entity_id
_entity_poly.type
_entity_poly.pdbx_seq_one_letter_code
_entity_poly.pdbx_strand_id
1 'polypeptide(L)'
;MDGTYALVATSRVGCLAGVCEISDGQLNGTDCEGWRFDGTAVLRDGMVHLDIIMEGATNCGRPNNTFPAPDSQRFRLKEHLSKQEWHGGSTIRFDQSETWLIVRRIGMKAHHHVEPAAIREFA
;
A
#
# COMPACT_ATOMS: atom_id res chain seq x y z
N MET A 1 -9.85 10.87 -4.57
CA MET A 1 -10.97 10.01 -5.02
C MET A 1 -11.25 9.12 -3.85
N ASP A 2 -12.39 9.33 -3.23
CA ASP A 2 -12.48 8.93 -1.84
C ASP A 2 -13.01 7.51 -1.69
N GLY A 3 -12.58 6.85 -0.63
CA GLY A 3 -12.96 5.49 -0.28
C GLY A 3 -11.79 4.63 0.16
N THR A 4 -12.07 3.33 0.27
CA THR A 4 -11.16 2.35 0.82
C THR A 4 -10.47 1.53 -0.27
N TYR A 5 -9.19 1.27 -0.09
CA TYR A 5 -8.32 0.58 -1.04
C TYR A 5 -7.49 -0.48 -0.32
N ALA A 6 -7.27 -1.60 -0.99
CA ALA A 6 -6.23 -2.54 -0.64
C ALA A 6 -4.91 -2.06 -1.25
N LEU A 7 -3.85 -2.10 -0.45
CA LEU A 7 -2.50 -1.74 -0.83
C LEU A 7 -1.60 -2.95 -0.59
N VAL A 8 -0.95 -3.42 -1.64
CA VAL A 8 0.03 -4.51 -1.56
C VAL A 8 1.38 -3.99 -2.04
N ALA A 9 2.36 -3.92 -1.15
CA ALA A 9 3.74 -3.58 -1.48
C ALA A 9 4.61 -4.84 -1.39
N THR A 10 5.06 -5.38 -2.53
CA THR A 10 5.92 -6.59 -2.57
C THR A 10 7.34 -6.21 -2.95
N SER A 11 8.34 -6.83 -2.34
CA SER A 11 9.78 -6.64 -2.61
C SER A 11 10.52 -7.99 -2.59
N ARG A 12 11.80 -8.03 -2.99
CA ARG A 12 12.65 -9.23 -2.79
C ARG A 12 12.71 -9.70 -1.32
N VAL A 13 12.43 -8.81 -0.37
CA VAL A 13 12.57 -9.07 1.06
C VAL A 13 11.24 -9.37 1.76
N GLY A 14 10.12 -9.33 1.04
CA GLY A 14 8.81 -9.67 1.60
C GLY A 14 7.68 -8.86 0.99
N CYS A 15 6.47 -9.16 1.43
CA CYS A 15 5.24 -8.51 1.00
C CYS A 15 4.56 -7.84 2.19
N LEU A 16 4.13 -6.59 2.01
CA LEU A 16 3.27 -5.83 2.90
C LEU A 16 1.89 -5.79 2.25
N ALA A 17 0.84 -6.12 2.99
CA ALA A 17 -0.52 -6.08 2.48
C ALA A 17 -1.43 -5.45 3.54
N GLY A 18 -2.01 -4.31 3.19
CA GLY A 18 -2.84 -3.54 4.11
C GLY A 18 -3.99 -2.82 3.43
N VAL A 19 -4.68 -2.04 4.24
CA VAL A 19 -5.84 -1.26 3.80
C VAL A 19 -5.53 0.20 4.04
N CYS A 20 -5.85 1.04 3.05
CA CYS A 20 -5.81 2.48 3.20
C CYS A 20 -7.16 3.11 2.83
N GLU A 21 -7.44 4.22 3.48
CA GLU A 21 -8.54 5.11 3.17
C GLU A 21 -7.98 6.37 2.51
N ILE A 22 -8.66 6.81 1.45
CA ILE A 22 -8.43 8.11 0.85
C ILE A 22 -9.65 8.98 1.14
N SER A 23 -9.43 10.13 1.78
CA SER A 23 -10.46 11.14 2.04
C SER A 23 -9.88 12.52 1.76
N ASP A 24 -10.56 13.32 0.94
CA ASP A 24 -10.10 14.65 0.54
C ASP A 24 -8.66 14.65 -0.02
N GLY A 25 -8.31 13.57 -0.73
CA GLY A 25 -6.99 13.37 -1.31
C GLY A 25 -5.88 13.01 -0.32
N GLN A 26 -6.16 12.91 0.98
CA GLN A 26 -5.25 12.35 1.99
C GLN A 26 -5.37 10.84 2.02
N LEU A 27 -4.25 10.13 2.06
CA LEU A 27 -4.18 8.67 2.17
C LEU A 27 -3.66 8.31 3.55
N ASN A 28 -4.40 7.47 4.27
CA ASN A 28 -3.99 6.91 5.57
C ASN A 28 -4.33 5.43 5.61
N GLY A 29 -3.43 4.58 6.10
CA GLY A 29 -3.66 3.15 6.15
C GLY A 29 -2.67 2.40 7.01
N THR A 30 -2.95 1.12 7.20
CA THR A 30 -2.06 0.21 7.92
C THR A 30 -2.11 -1.19 7.33
N ASP A 31 -1.06 -1.98 7.55
CA ASP A 31 -1.09 -3.43 7.32
C ASP A 31 -1.33 -4.21 8.62
N CYS A 32 -1.39 -5.55 8.51
CA CYS A 32 -1.59 -6.43 9.66
C CYS A 32 -0.36 -6.57 10.57
N GLU A 33 0.81 -6.14 10.11
CA GLU A 33 2.07 -6.23 10.84
C GLU A 33 2.42 -4.90 11.55
N GLY A 34 1.59 -3.86 11.39
CA GLY A 34 1.76 -2.56 12.02
C GLY A 34 2.52 -1.54 11.19
N TRP A 35 2.77 -1.79 9.90
CA TRP A 35 3.21 -0.75 8.98
C TRP A 35 2.12 0.29 8.80
N ARG A 36 2.55 1.53 8.69
CA ARG A 36 1.72 2.69 8.42
C ARG A 36 1.95 3.17 7.00
N PHE A 37 0.86 3.60 6.36
CA PHE A 37 0.85 4.22 5.05
C PHE A 37 0.24 5.62 5.21
N ASP A 38 1.03 6.65 4.99
CA ASP A 38 0.60 8.04 5.14
C ASP A 38 0.99 8.80 3.85
N GLY A 39 0.09 9.60 3.28
CA GLY A 39 0.41 10.27 2.02
C GLY A 39 -0.76 11.00 1.37
N THR A 40 -0.67 11.16 0.06
CA THR A 40 -1.69 11.81 -0.76
C THR A 40 -1.95 11.05 -2.06
N ALA A 41 -3.19 11.10 -2.51
CA ALA A 41 -3.66 10.51 -3.76
C ALA A 41 -4.72 11.44 -4.39
N VAL A 42 -4.28 12.27 -5.33
CA VAL A 42 -5.11 13.36 -5.89
C VAL A 42 -5.32 13.13 -7.39
N LEU A 43 -6.57 13.23 -7.85
CA LEU A 43 -6.88 13.23 -9.28
C LEU A 43 -6.71 14.65 -9.82
N ARG A 44 -5.76 14.86 -10.72
CA ARG A 44 -5.48 16.15 -11.35
C ARG A 44 -5.13 15.91 -12.82
N ASP A 45 -5.65 16.74 -13.71
CA ASP A 45 -5.34 16.69 -15.16
C ASP A 45 -5.54 15.29 -15.79
N GLY A 46 -6.52 14.53 -15.27
CA GLY A 46 -6.86 13.17 -15.73
C GLY A 46 -5.96 12.05 -15.19
N MET A 47 -4.95 12.37 -14.37
CA MET A 47 -4.03 11.44 -13.74
C MET A 47 -4.17 11.43 -12.22
N VAL A 48 -3.92 10.28 -11.59
CA VAL A 48 -3.79 10.14 -10.16
C VAL A 48 -2.34 10.42 -9.78
N HIS A 49 -2.12 11.47 -9.02
CA HIS A 49 -0.84 11.82 -8.42
C HIS A 49 -0.76 11.17 -7.04
N LEU A 50 0.20 10.26 -6.88
CA LEU A 50 0.41 9.47 -5.68
C LEU A 50 1.72 9.89 -5.02
N ASP A 51 1.67 10.25 -3.73
CA ASP A 51 2.85 10.47 -2.90
C ASP A 51 2.62 9.79 -1.55
N ILE A 52 3.21 8.61 -1.35
CA ILE A 52 2.98 7.78 -0.16
C ILE A 52 4.30 7.59 0.58
N ILE A 53 4.24 7.69 1.89
CA ILE A 53 5.27 7.23 2.82
C ILE A 53 4.77 5.94 3.48
N MET A 54 5.62 4.92 3.49
CA MET A 54 5.36 3.66 4.16
C MET A 54 6.41 3.49 5.26
N GLU A 55 5.99 3.33 6.50
CA GLU A 55 6.90 3.26 7.65
C GLU A 55 6.47 2.15 8.60
N GLY A 56 7.43 1.34 9.07
CA GLY A 56 7.15 0.23 9.96
C GLY A 56 8.42 -0.34 10.57
N ALA A 57 8.28 -1.20 11.58
CA ALA A 57 9.45 -1.83 12.19
C ALA A 57 10.07 -2.84 11.23
N THR A 58 11.40 -2.94 11.24
CA THR A 58 12.18 -3.84 10.36
C THR A 58 11.89 -5.34 10.57
N ASN A 59 11.27 -5.70 11.69
CA ASN A 59 10.98 -7.09 12.07
C ASN A 59 9.53 -7.52 11.82
N CYS A 60 8.68 -6.59 11.38
CA CYS A 60 7.30 -6.88 10.96
C CYS A 60 7.33 -7.87 9.78
N GLY A 61 6.73 -9.06 9.93
CA GLY A 61 6.70 -10.11 8.90
C GLY A 61 7.94 -10.99 8.72
N ARG A 62 8.99 -10.86 9.56
CA ARG A 62 10.16 -11.76 9.51
C ARG A 62 10.45 -12.38 10.89
N PRO A 63 10.08 -13.64 11.14
CA PRO A 63 10.33 -14.26 12.44
C PRO A 63 11.82 -14.45 12.79
N ASN A 64 12.78 -14.27 11.86
CA ASN A 64 14.18 -14.64 12.10
C ASN A 64 15.21 -13.78 11.32
N ASN A 65 15.24 -12.47 11.48
CA ASN A 65 16.38 -11.67 10.98
C ASN A 65 17.32 -11.28 12.13
N THR A 66 18.42 -12.02 12.27
CA THR A 66 19.53 -11.82 13.23
C THR A 66 20.52 -10.71 12.82
N PHE A 67 20.13 -9.83 11.91
CA PHE A 67 20.94 -8.67 11.54
C PHE A 67 20.45 -7.43 12.30
N PRO A 68 21.35 -6.52 12.74
CA PRO A 68 20.95 -5.23 13.29
C PRO A 68 20.30 -4.41 12.17
N ALA A 69 18.99 -4.57 12.04
CA ALA A 69 18.18 -3.74 11.16
C ALA A 69 17.79 -2.48 11.98
N PRO A 70 17.75 -1.29 11.36
CA PRO A 70 17.31 -0.08 12.05
C PRO A 70 15.92 -0.31 12.67
N ASP A 71 15.63 0.28 13.84
CA ASP A 71 14.37 0.02 14.58
C ASP A 71 13.11 0.25 13.73
N SER A 72 13.23 1.07 12.67
CA SER A 72 12.19 1.31 11.66
C SER A 72 12.78 1.38 10.25
N GLN A 73 12.01 0.92 9.26
CA GLN A 73 12.22 1.16 7.84
C GLN A 73 11.21 2.17 7.32
N ARG A 74 11.62 2.96 6.31
CA ARG A 74 10.79 3.96 5.67
C ARG A 74 11.03 3.97 4.17
N PHE A 75 9.94 3.93 3.41
CA PHE A 75 9.94 4.02 1.95
C PHE A 75 9.05 5.19 1.50
N ARG A 76 9.39 5.81 0.37
CA ARG A 76 8.54 6.82 -0.25
C ARG A 76 8.29 6.46 -1.71
N LEU A 77 7.03 6.49 -2.12
CA LEU A 77 6.59 6.36 -3.50
C LEU A 77 6.13 7.71 -4.01
N LYS A 78 6.53 8.09 -5.22
CA LYS A 78 6.00 9.27 -5.92
C LYS A 78 5.74 8.94 -7.37
N GLU A 79 4.48 8.82 -7.76
CA GLU A 79 4.10 8.29 -9.07
C GLU A 79 2.88 9.00 -9.64
N HIS A 80 2.78 8.98 -10.97
CA HIS A 80 1.63 9.47 -11.70
C HIS A 80 1.01 8.33 -12.50
N LEU A 81 -0.27 8.11 -12.31
CA LEU A 81 -0.99 6.97 -12.88
C LEU A 81 -2.17 7.47 -13.68
N SER A 82 -2.45 6.87 -14.82
CA SER A 82 -3.75 7.07 -15.45
C SER A 82 -4.86 6.55 -14.54
N LYS A 83 -6.07 7.07 -14.72
CA LYS A 83 -7.26 6.58 -14.00
C LYS A 83 -7.51 5.08 -14.23
N GLN A 84 -7.18 4.56 -15.42
CA GLN A 84 -7.31 3.14 -15.73
C GLN A 84 -6.31 2.31 -14.92
N GLU A 85 -5.06 2.74 -14.81
CA GLU A 85 -4.03 2.06 -14.02
C GLU A 85 -4.38 2.03 -12.53
N TRP A 86 -4.89 3.15 -12.00
CA TRP A 86 -5.34 3.25 -10.61
C TRP A 86 -6.49 2.29 -10.27
N HIS A 87 -7.46 2.14 -11.17
CA HIS A 87 -8.63 1.28 -10.93
C HIS A 87 -8.39 -0.19 -11.32
N GLY A 88 -7.52 -0.43 -12.30
CA GLY A 88 -7.23 -1.75 -12.84
C GLY A 88 -6.36 -2.61 -11.92
N GLY A 89 -5.81 -2.05 -10.84
CA GLY A 89 -4.86 -2.75 -9.99
C GLY A 89 -3.47 -2.82 -10.61
N SER A 90 -3.03 -1.76 -11.30
CA SER A 90 -1.71 -1.73 -11.91
C SER A 90 -0.62 -1.90 -10.86
N THR A 91 0.42 -2.63 -11.26
CA THR A 91 1.63 -2.81 -10.48
C THR A 91 2.59 -1.64 -10.74
N ILE A 92 2.91 -0.89 -9.70
CA ILE A 92 3.72 0.32 -9.75
C ILE A 92 5.08 0.02 -9.12
N ARG A 93 6.16 0.17 -9.87
CA ARG A 93 7.49 -0.10 -9.32
C ARG A 93 8.02 1.12 -8.57
N PHE A 94 8.56 0.90 -7.38
CA PHE A 94 9.33 1.93 -6.69
C PHE A 94 10.66 2.12 -7.43
N ASP A 95 10.89 3.32 -7.95
CA ASP A 95 12.15 3.63 -8.60
C ASP A 95 13.30 3.36 -7.61
N GLN A 96 14.29 2.56 -8.03
CA GLN A 96 15.45 2.09 -7.24
C GLN A 96 15.23 0.94 -6.25
N SER A 97 14.04 0.38 -6.11
CA SER A 97 13.86 -0.87 -5.36
C SER A 97 13.14 -1.92 -6.21
N GLU A 98 13.34 -3.20 -5.90
CA GLU A 98 12.54 -4.28 -6.50
C GLU A 98 11.18 -4.40 -5.81
N THR A 99 10.68 -3.26 -5.34
CA THR A 99 9.42 -3.13 -4.64
C THR A 99 8.34 -2.70 -5.62
N TRP A 100 7.16 -3.27 -5.49
CA TRP A 100 6.01 -3.03 -6.34
C TRP A 100 4.79 -2.74 -5.50
N LEU A 101 4.03 -1.69 -5.85
CA LEU A 101 2.76 -1.36 -5.24
C LEU A 101 1.60 -1.80 -6.14
N ILE A 102 0.63 -2.49 -5.58
CA ILE A 102 -0.66 -2.74 -6.21
C ILE A 102 -1.71 -2.03 -5.37
N VAL A 103 -2.45 -1.10 -5.98
CA VAL A 103 -3.56 -0.39 -5.34
C VAL A 103 -4.86 -0.83 -5.99
N ARG A 104 -5.80 -1.33 -5.20
CA ARG A 104 -7.11 -1.76 -5.70
C ARG A 104 -8.23 -1.21 -4.83
N ARG A 105 -9.22 -0.57 -5.45
CA ARG A 105 -10.40 -0.10 -4.72
C ARG A 105 -11.18 -1.29 -4.16
N ILE A 106 -11.45 -1.26 -2.86
CA ILE A 106 -12.38 -2.19 -2.23
C ILE A 106 -13.76 -1.59 -2.47
N GLY A 107 -14.51 -2.16 -3.43
CA GLY A 107 -15.85 -1.69 -3.73
C GLY A 107 -16.72 -1.73 -2.48
N MET A 108 -17.44 -0.64 -2.17
CA MET A 108 -18.44 -0.61 -1.11
C MET A 108 -19.65 -1.46 -1.49
N LYS A 109 -19.50 -2.78 -1.42
CA LYS A 109 -20.58 -3.77 -1.31
C LYS A 109 -20.11 -4.87 -0.34
N ALA A 110 -19.69 -4.47 0.85
CA ALA A 110 -19.51 -5.42 1.94
C ALA A 110 -19.97 -4.77 3.25
N HIS A 111 -21.30 -4.72 3.43
CA HIS A 111 -21.91 -4.75 4.75
C HIS A 111 -21.74 -6.13 5.39
N HIS A 112 -20.55 -6.73 5.32
CA HIS A 112 -20.22 -7.95 6.05
C HIS A 112 -18.73 -7.89 6.31
N HIS A 113 -18.39 -7.88 7.60
CA HIS A 113 -17.12 -8.33 8.18
C HIS A 113 -16.11 -8.80 7.11
N VAL A 114 -15.17 -7.93 6.73
CA VAL A 114 -14.04 -8.35 5.90
C VAL A 114 -13.12 -9.11 6.84
N GLU A 115 -13.25 -10.44 6.87
CA GLU A 115 -12.30 -11.29 7.57
C GLU A 115 -10.91 -11.13 6.94
N PRO A 116 -9.83 -11.10 7.76
CA PRO A 116 -8.45 -11.04 7.28
C PRO A 116 -8.06 -12.16 6.29
N ALA A 117 -8.86 -13.22 6.18
CA ALA A 117 -8.62 -14.34 5.28
C ALA A 117 -8.70 -13.96 3.79
N ALA A 118 -9.43 -12.91 3.41
CA ALA A 118 -9.56 -12.50 2.00
C ALA A 118 -8.26 -11.95 1.39
N ILE A 119 -7.22 -11.69 2.20
CA ILE A 119 -5.91 -11.23 1.74
C ILE A 119 -4.97 -12.42 1.43
N ARG A 120 -5.31 -13.65 1.85
CA ARG A 120 -4.44 -14.83 1.69
C ARG A 120 -4.41 -15.45 0.29
N GLU A 121 -5.28 -15.05 -0.63
CA GLU A 121 -5.26 -15.56 -2.01
C GLU A 121 -4.18 -14.90 -2.90
N PHE A 122 -3.40 -13.96 -2.35
CA PHE A 122 -2.37 -13.22 -3.09
C PHE A 122 -0.97 -13.33 -2.47
N ALA A 123 -0.75 -14.23 -1.52
CA ALA A 123 0.55 -14.51 -0.90
C ALA A 123 1.22 -15.76 -1.49
#